data_AF-B5HBN4-F1
#
_entry.id   AF-B5HBN4-F1
#
_cell.length_a   1.000
_cell.length_b   1.000
_cell.length_c   1.000
_cell.angle_alpha   90.00
_cell.angle_beta   90.00
_cell.angle_gamma   90.00
#
_symmetry.space_group_name_H-M   'P 1'
#
loop_
_entity.id
_entity.type
_entity.pdbx_description
1 polymer ?
#
loop_
_entity_poly.entity_id
_entity_poly.type
_entity_poly.pdbx_seq_one_letter_code
_entity_poly.pdbx_strand_id
1 'polypeptide(L)' 'MDGATVADIAERLHLSESTVRNYLSSAIGKTGTRNRMEAVRAARQQGWL' A
#
# COMPACT_ATOMS: atom_id res chain seq x y z
N MET A 1 -3.41 -15.58 -7.23
CA MET A 1 -2.83 -14.34 -7.76
C MET A 1 -3.45 -13.19 -6.97
N ASP A 2 -3.07 -13.02 -5.71
CA ASP A 2 -3.91 -12.29 -4.75
C ASP A 2 -3.12 -11.15 -4.10
N GLY A 3 -2.63 -10.24 -4.94
CA GLY A 3 -2.14 -8.95 -4.49
C GLY A 3 -3.23 -7.93 -4.73
N ALA A 4 -3.90 -7.47 -3.66
CA ALA A 4 -4.83 -6.34 -3.75
C ALA A 4 -4.13 -5.20 -4.50
N THR A 5 -4.71 -4.79 -5.62
CA THR A 5 -4.15 -3.72 -6.45
C THR A 5 -4.29 -2.39 -5.72
N VAL A 6 -3.57 -1.38 -6.19
CA VAL A 6 -3.71 0.00 -5.67
C VAL A 6 -5.17 0.46 -5.77
N ALA A 7 -5.89 0.04 -6.82
CA ALA A 7 -7.30 0.34 -7.02
C ALA A 7 -8.17 -0.33 -5.95
N ASP A 8 -7.96 -1.62 -5.67
CA ASP A 8 -8.72 -2.34 -4.62
C ASP A 8 -8.52 -1.72 -3.23
N ILE A 9 -7.31 -1.23 -2.95
CA ILE A 9 -6.97 -0.56 -1.70
C ILE A 9 -7.61 0.83 -1.64
N ALA A 10 -7.54 1.58 -2.75
CA ALA A 10 -8.16 2.89 -2.88
C ALA A 10 -9.68 2.82 -2.66
N GLU A 11 -10.33 1.83 -3.27
CA GLU A 11 -11.76 1.58 -3.12
C GLU A 11 -12.14 1.24 -1.68
N ARG A 12 -11.43 0.29 -1.05
CA ARG A 12 -11.67 -0.10 0.36
C ARG A 12 -11.45 1.03 1.37
N LEU A 13 -10.47 1.90 1.12
CA LEU A 13 -10.15 3.02 2.00
C LEU A 13 -10.91 4.30 1.64
N HIS A 14 -11.73 4.28 0.58
CA HIS A 14 -12.38 5.47 0.01
C HIS A 14 -11.38 6.61 -0.28
N LEU A 15 -10.16 6.26 -0.70
CA LEU A 15 -9.11 7.19 -1.05
C LEU A 15 -8.89 7.20 -2.56
N SER A 16 -8.31 8.28 -3.07
CA SER A 16 -7.80 8.26 -4.44
C SER A 16 -6.60 7.32 -4.55
N GLU A 17 -6.48 6.61 -5.66
CA GLU A 17 -5.29 5.81 -5.97
C GLU A 17 -3.99 6.61 -5.85
N SER A 18 -4.01 7.92 -6.18
CA SER A 18 -2.82 8.76 -6.01
C SER A 18 -2.41 8.89 -4.54
N THR A 19 -3.37 9.03 -3.63
CA THR A 19 -3.11 9.06 -2.19
C THR A 19 -2.55 7.72 -1.72
N VAL A 20 -3.13 6.61 -2.17
CA VAL A 20 -2.64 5.25 -1.86
C VAL A 20 -1.24 5.02 -2.40
N ARG A 21 -0.94 5.46 -3.63
CA ARG A 21 0.42 5.43 -4.20
C ARG A 21 1.39 6.25 -3.37
N ASN A 22 0.96 7.41 -2.88
CA ASN A 22 1.79 8.29 -2.06
C ASN A 22 2.13 7.63 -0.72
N TYR A 23 1.14 7.04 -0.06
CA TYR A 23 1.35 6.25 1.15
C TYR A 23 2.24 5.05 0.91
N LEU A 24 2.03 4.32 -0.18
CA LEU A 24 2.89 3.19 -0.57
C LEU A 24 4.33 3.63 -0.82
N SER A 25 4.54 4.75 -1.50
CA SER A 25 5.89 5.28 -1.76
C SER A 25 6.59 5.69 -0.46
N SER A 26 5.86 6.36 0.43
CA SER A 26 6.37 6.73 1.75
C SER A 26 6.63 5.50 2.64
N ALA A 27 5.77 4.49 2.56
CA ALA A 27 5.94 3.22 3.25
C ALA A 27 7.16 2.47 2.71
N ILE A 28 7.33 2.31 1.39
CA ILE A 28 8.51 1.68 0.77
C ILE A 28 9.81 2.33 1.26
N GLY A 29 9.85 3.67 1.29
CA GLY A 29 11.00 4.41 1.78
C GLY A 29 11.27 4.19 3.28
N LYS A 30 10.21 4.07 4.09
CA LYS A 30 10.31 3.87 5.55
C LYS A 30 10.56 2.43 5.97
N THR A 31 10.06 1.45 5.22
CA THR A 31 10.14 0.02 5.54
C THR A 31 11.26 -0.70 4.79
N GLY A 32 11.88 -0.06 3.79
CA GLY A 32 12.94 -0.66 2.98
C GLY A 32 12.47 -1.82 2.09
N THR A 33 11.16 -2.00 1.92
CA THR A 33 10.60 -3.10 1.12
C THR A 33 10.93 -2.94 -0.35
N ARG A 34 11.35 -4.02 -1.02
CA ARG A 34 11.87 -3.95 -2.40
C ARG A 34 10.78 -3.84 -3.48
N ASN A 35 9.51 -4.03 -3.12
CA ASN A 35 8.42 -3.99 -4.08
C ASN A 35 7.09 -3.51 -3.47
N ARG A 36 6.17 -3.06 -4.33
CA ARG A 36 4.84 -2.55 -3.95
C ARG A 36 4.02 -3.59 -3.17
N MET A 37 4.13 -4.88 -3.50
CA MET A 37 3.39 -5.92 -2.79
C MET A 37 3.88 -6.11 -1.34
N GLU A 38 5.18 -6.06 -1.11
CA GLU A 38 5.76 -6.10 0.23
C GLU A 38 5.41 -4.86 1.03
N ALA A 39 5.36 -3.69 0.39
CA ALA A 39 4.91 -2.48 1.06
C ALA A 39 3.43 -2.54 1.46
N VAL A 40 2.56 -3.12 0.64
CA VAL A 40 1.15 -3.37 1.01
C VAL A 40 1.06 -4.35 2.18
N ARG A 41 1.85 -5.44 2.17
CA ARG A 41 1.90 -6.40 3.28
C ARG A 41 2.45 -5.76 4.56
N ALA A 42 3.50 -4.96 4.45
CA ALA A 42 4.08 -4.23 5.56
C ALA A 42 3.10 -3.20 6.13
N ALA A 43 2.38 -2.47 5.27
CA ALA A 43 1.33 -1.52 5.69
C ALA A 43 0.20 -2.24 6.45
N ARG A 44 -0.26 -3.41 5.97
CA ARG A 44 -1.22 -4.24 6.71
C ARG A 44 -0.67 -4.74 8.05
N GLN A 45 0.58 -5.24 8.08
CA GLN A 45 1.19 -5.71 9.32
C GLN A 45 1.40 -4.59 10.34
N GLN A 46 1.67 -3.37 9.88
CA GLN A 46 1.84 -2.19 10.73
C GLN A 46 0.50 -1.56 11.14
N GLY A 47 -0.64 -2.12 10.70
CA GLY A 47 -1.97 -1.59 11.01
C GLY A 47 -2.30 -0.26 10.32
N TRP A 48 -1.60 0.06 9.24
CA TRP A 48 -1.84 1.27 8.44
C TRP A 48 -2.94 1.06 7.39
N LEU A 49 -3.46 -0.17 7.27
CA LEU A 49 -4.36 -0.63 6.21
C LEU A 49 -5.38 -1.63 6.72
#